data_AF-A0AAN4YYS6-F1
#
_entry.id   AF-A0AAN4YYS6-F1
#
_cell.length_a   1.000
_cell.length_b   1.000
_cell.length_c   1.000
_cell.angle_alpha   90.00
_cell.angle_beta   90.00
_cell.angle_gamma   90.00
#
_symmetry.space_group_name_H-M   'P 1'
#
loop_
_entity.id
_entity.type
_entity.pdbx_description
1 polymer ?
#
loop_
_entity_poly.entity_id
_entity_poly.type
_entity_poly.pdbx_seq_one_letter_code
_entity_poly.pdbx_strand_id
1 'polypeptide(L)'
;MKSGSGPLSAKCSDTLTSKVRRVSERLAVDILVLTSLEWNTVAPKMDVILCPAYPTPAPLLDTSRYWGYTSIWNLLDYPAIVFPVTKVDPTRDAKDPTYTPRNEFDSWCHNHYDAQKQQEAPVCLQLVAKRFEDEKVVQALEVIKEKIGLPFVDCLA
;
A
#
# COMPACT_ATOMS: atom_id res chain seq x y z
N MET A 1 -28.95 51.88 -13.14
CA MET A 1 -28.92 50.96 -11.97
C MET A 1 -27.62 50.16 -12.04
N LYS A 2 -26.67 50.42 -11.13
CA LYS A 2 -25.43 49.65 -11.01
C LYS A 2 -25.76 48.37 -10.22
N SER A 3 -25.66 47.19 -10.83
CA SER A 3 -25.67 45.92 -10.11
C SER A 3 -24.22 45.55 -9.75
N GLY A 4 -23.94 45.50 -8.44
CA GLY A 4 -22.61 45.21 -7.91
C GLY A 4 -22.26 43.73 -8.03
N SER A 5 -21.18 43.44 -8.77
CA SER A 5 -20.48 42.17 -8.73
C SER A 5 -19.64 42.10 -7.44
N GLY A 6 -20.21 41.53 -6.38
CA GLY A 6 -19.49 41.28 -5.12
C GLY A 6 -18.61 40.02 -5.18
N PRO A 7 -17.52 39.94 -4.38
CA PRO A 7 -16.50 38.88 -4.41
C PRO A 7 -16.93 37.55 -3.75
N LEU A 8 -18.22 37.22 -3.78
CA LEU A 8 -18.80 36.12 -2.98
C LEU A 8 -18.62 34.74 -3.61
N SER A 9 -18.36 34.65 -4.92
CA SER A 9 -18.26 33.35 -5.62
C SER A 9 -16.92 32.62 -5.37
N ALA A 10 -15.81 33.35 -5.20
CA ALA A 10 -14.49 32.73 -4.98
C ALA A 10 -14.35 32.14 -3.57
N LYS A 11 -14.80 32.87 -2.55
CA LYS A 11 -14.74 32.44 -1.14
C LYS A 11 -15.55 31.17 -0.87
N CYS A 12 -16.64 30.93 -1.60
CA CYS A 12 -17.48 29.74 -1.44
C CYS A 12 -16.74 28.47 -1.90
N SER A 13 -15.98 28.54 -3.00
CA SER A 13 -15.23 27.39 -3.53
C SER A 13 -14.02 27.02 -2.66
N ASP A 14 -13.30 28.00 -2.12
CA ASP A 14 -12.15 27.77 -1.23
C ASP A 14 -12.59 27.20 0.14
N THR A 15 -13.75 27.65 0.63
CA THR A 15 -14.32 27.16 1.89
C THR A 15 -14.90 25.74 1.74
N LEU A 16 -15.48 25.41 0.58
CA LEU A 16 -15.91 24.03 0.29
C LEU A 16 -14.71 23.11 0.14
N THR A 17 -13.68 23.53 -0.59
CA THR A 17 -12.47 22.71 -0.81
C THR A 17 -11.73 22.45 0.49
N SER A 18 -11.60 23.47 1.37
CA SER A 18 -10.99 23.30 2.69
C SER A 18 -11.85 22.46 3.66
N LYS A 19 -13.19 22.53 3.59
CA LYS A 19 -14.08 21.65 4.35
C LYS A 19 -14.04 20.20 3.85
N VAL A 20 -14.05 19.98 2.54
CA VAL A 20 -13.90 18.65 1.92
C VAL A 20 -12.52 18.07 2.26
N ARG A 21 -11.47 18.89 2.25
CA ARG A 21 -10.13 18.48 2.70
C ARG A 21 -10.11 18.10 4.18
N ARG A 22 -10.75 18.88 5.05
CA ARG A 22 -10.88 18.55 6.49
C ARG A 22 -11.72 17.30 6.76
N VAL A 23 -12.76 17.05 5.97
CA VAL A 23 -13.58 15.83 6.06
C VAL A 23 -12.79 14.63 5.54
N SER A 24 -12.04 14.78 4.45
CA SER A 24 -11.13 13.76 3.92
C SER A 24 -9.99 13.44 4.89
N GLU A 25 -9.37 14.45 5.49
CA GLU A 25 -8.35 14.30 6.54
C GLU A 25 -8.93 13.62 7.78
N ARG A 26 -10.16 13.96 8.20
CA ARG A 26 -10.83 13.27 9.30
C ARG A 26 -11.14 11.82 8.97
N LEU A 27 -11.70 11.53 7.80
CA LEU A 27 -12.00 10.15 7.38
C LEU A 27 -10.74 9.30 7.26
N ALA A 28 -9.63 9.88 6.78
CA ALA A 28 -8.34 9.20 6.75
C ALA A 28 -7.84 8.90 8.17
N VAL A 29 -7.89 9.88 9.08
CA VAL A 29 -7.54 9.67 10.50
C VAL A 29 -8.48 8.65 11.15
N ASP A 30 -9.77 8.65 10.83
CA ASP A 30 -10.76 7.72 11.37
C ASP A 30 -10.50 6.29 10.89
N ILE A 31 -10.23 6.08 9.59
CA ILE A 31 -9.84 4.76 9.04
C ILE A 31 -8.57 4.25 9.73
N LEU A 32 -7.61 5.13 10.00
CA LEU A 32 -6.37 4.76 10.69
C LEU A 32 -6.59 4.42 12.17
N VAL A 33 -7.32 5.26 12.90
CA VAL A 33 -7.65 5.00 14.31
C VAL A 33 -8.42 3.69 14.42
N LEU A 34 -9.33 3.41 13.49
CA LEU A 34 -10.02 2.13 13.41
C LEU A 34 -9.06 0.97 13.17
N THR A 35 -8.10 1.08 12.26
CA THR A 35 -7.15 -0.02 11.98
C THR A 35 -6.28 -0.35 13.20
N SER A 36 -5.75 0.68 13.88
CA SER A 36 -4.98 0.53 15.12
C SER A 36 -5.84 0.00 16.27
N LEU A 37 -7.06 0.51 16.40
CA LEU A 37 -8.00 0.08 17.44
C LEU A 37 -8.43 -1.37 17.20
N GLU A 38 -8.77 -1.75 15.97
CA GLU A 38 -9.16 -3.10 15.60
C GLU A 38 -8.04 -4.10 15.86
N TRP A 39 -6.79 -3.81 15.46
CA TRP A 39 -5.68 -4.70 15.79
C TRP A 39 -5.51 -4.86 17.30
N ASN A 40 -5.63 -3.76 18.07
CA ASN A 40 -5.48 -3.83 19.52
C ASN A 40 -6.68 -4.44 20.26
N THR A 41 -7.88 -4.45 19.66
CA THR A 41 -9.11 -4.92 20.32
C THR A 41 -9.57 -6.30 19.81
N VAL A 42 -9.60 -6.49 18.50
CA VAL A 42 -10.10 -7.71 17.85
C VAL A 42 -9.02 -8.79 17.82
N ALA A 43 -7.77 -8.41 17.54
CA ALA A 43 -6.65 -9.34 17.43
C ALA A 43 -5.47 -8.97 18.34
N PRO A 44 -5.68 -8.81 19.67
CA PRO A 44 -4.63 -8.37 20.58
C PRO A 44 -3.43 -9.32 20.61
N LYS A 45 -3.66 -10.61 20.34
CA LYS A 45 -2.64 -11.68 20.30
C LYS A 45 -1.85 -11.76 18.98
N MET A 46 -2.21 -10.98 17.96
CA MET A 46 -1.47 -10.96 16.70
C MET A 46 -0.24 -10.07 16.85
N ASP A 47 0.94 -10.67 16.71
CA ASP A 47 2.23 -9.98 16.86
C ASP A 47 2.65 -9.19 15.61
N VAL A 48 2.45 -9.77 14.42
CA VAL A 48 2.84 -9.17 13.14
C VAL A 48 1.76 -9.32 12.08
N ILE A 49 1.66 -8.35 11.18
CA ILE A 49 0.86 -8.40 9.96
C ILE A 49 1.81 -8.68 8.79
N LEU A 50 1.46 -9.67 7.97
CA LEU A 50 2.07 -9.88 6.65
C LEU A 50 1.18 -9.25 5.58
N CYS A 51 1.74 -8.34 4.79
CA CYS A 51 1.02 -7.61 3.75
C CYS A 51 1.90 -7.39 2.51
N PRO A 52 1.32 -7.08 1.33
CA PRO A 52 2.11 -6.72 0.16
C PRO A 52 2.77 -5.35 0.33
N ALA A 53 4.00 -5.21 -0.18
CA ALA A 53 4.71 -3.92 -0.17
C ALA A 53 4.23 -2.98 -1.31
N TYR A 54 3.83 -3.57 -2.45
CA TYR A 54 3.39 -2.84 -3.65
C TYR A 54 2.41 -3.69 -4.47
N PRO A 55 1.45 -3.11 -5.22
CA PRO A 55 0.53 -3.89 -6.07
C PRO A 55 1.19 -4.53 -7.29
N THR A 56 2.36 -4.04 -7.71
CA THR A 56 3.09 -4.55 -8.88
C THR A 56 4.57 -4.77 -8.53
N PRO A 57 5.34 -5.46 -9.40
CA PRO A 57 6.79 -5.37 -9.36
C PRO A 57 7.27 -3.94 -9.67
N ALA A 58 8.59 -3.73 -9.65
CA ALA A 58 9.21 -2.44 -9.90
C ALA A 58 8.55 -1.71 -11.09
N PRO A 59 7.93 -0.53 -10.87
CA PRO A 59 7.21 0.17 -11.92
C PRO A 59 8.17 0.60 -13.02
N LEU A 60 7.65 0.69 -14.25
CA LEU A 60 8.41 1.24 -15.36
C LEU A 60 8.79 2.70 -15.09
N LEU A 61 9.86 3.16 -15.72
CA LEU A 61 10.34 4.53 -15.57
C LEU A 61 9.20 5.54 -15.78
N ASP A 62 9.11 6.52 -14.88
CA ASP A 62 8.10 7.59 -14.90
C ASP A 62 6.63 7.11 -14.78
N THR A 63 6.41 5.90 -14.27
CA THR A 63 5.05 5.36 -14.09
C THR A 63 4.62 5.17 -12.63
N SER A 64 5.43 5.49 -11.62
CA SER A 64 5.02 5.28 -10.22
C SER A 64 3.83 6.17 -9.82
N ARG A 65 2.69 5.57 -9.44
CA ARG A 65 1.45 6.29 -9.09
C ARG A 65 0.81 5.90 -7.77
N TYR A 66 1.19 4.77 -7.19
CA TYR A 66 0.61 4.25 -5.95
C TYR A 66 1.67 4.21 -4.85
N TRP A 67 1.28 4.49 -3.61
CA TRP A 67 2.15 4.42 -2.41
C TRP A 67 1.36 4.04 -1.15
N GLY A 68 0.11 3.60 -1.30
CA GLY A 68 -0.83 3.38 -0.19
C GLY A 68 -0.45 2.24 0.76
N TYR A 69 0.12 1.15 0.25
CA TYR A 69 0.48 -0.01 1.07
C TYR A 69 1.57 0.30 2.11
N THR A 70 2.45 1.24 1.82
CA THR A 70 3.53 1.64 2.74
C THR A 70 3.16 2.88 3.55
N SER A 71 2.36 3.79 2.99
CA SER A 71 2.06 5.08 3.62
C SER A 71 1.24 4.98 4.89
N ILE A 72 0.34 3.99 4.97
CA ILE A 72 -0.53 3.80 6.14
C ILE A 72 0.29 3.55 7.41
N TRP A 73 1.39 2.81 7.32
CA TRP A 73 2.24 2.46 8.47
C TRP A 73 3.08 3.64 8.95
N ASN A 74 3.53 4.50 8.02
CA ASN A 74 4.18 5.76 8.38
C ASN A 74 3.24 6.66 9.17
N LEU A 75 1.97 6.71 8.78
CA LEU A 75 0.98 7.56 9.43
C LEU A 75 0.51 6.96 10.78
N LEU A 76 0.49 5.64 10.92
CA LEU A 76 0.21 4.94 12.18
C LEU A 76 1.40 4.91 13.15
N ASP A 77 2.60 5.25 12.69
CA ASP A 77 3.86 5.14 13.43
C ASP A 77 4.14 3.67 13.85
N TYR A 78 3.96 2.74 12.92
CA TYR A 78 4.16 1.31 13.14
C TYR A 78 5.42 0.83 12.42
N PRO A 79 6.29 0.07 13.09
CA PRO A 79 7.52 -0.43 12.48
C PRO A 79 7.21 -1.49 11.42
N ALA A 80 7.96 -1.45 10.33
CA ALA A 80 7.79 -2.35 9.21
C ALA A 80 9.13 -2.73 8.54
N ILE A 81 9.21 -3.95 8.03
CA ILE A 81 10.35 -4.44 7.23
C ILE A 81 9.84 -5.02 5.92
N VAL A 82 10.56 -4.75 4.83
CA VAL A 82 10.25 -5.29 3.49
C VAL A 82 11.33 -6.27 3.10
N PHE A 83 10.94 -7.42 2.56
CA PHE A 83 11.86 -8.45 2.12
C PHE A 83 11.40 -9.07 0.78
N PRO A 84 12.34 -9.43 -0.11
CA PRO A 84 12.02 -10.11 -1.35
C PRO A 84 11.56 -11.55 -1.07
N VAL A 85 10.65 -12.07 -1.90
CA VAL A 85 10.14 -13.45 -1.79
C VAL A 85 10.33 -14.22 -3.09
N THR A 86 10.01 -13.59 -4.22
CA THR A 86 10.13 -14.21 -5.54
C THR A 86 10.58 -13.18 -6.57
N LYS A 87 10.76 -13.62 -7.81
CA LYS A 87 11.01 -12.78 -8.98
C LYS A 87 9.92 -13.00 -10.02
N VAL A 88 9.70 -11.99 -10.84
CA VAL A 88 8.81 -12.11 -12.00
C VAL A 88 9.38 -13.11 -12.99
N ASP A 89 8.57 -14.12 -13.32
CA ASP A 89 8.82 -15.10 -14.37
C ASP A 89 7.82 -14.87 -15.52
N PRO A 90 8.25 -14.40 -16.70
CA PRO A 90 7.35 -14.11 -17.81
C PRO A 90 6.60 -15.33 -18.35
N THR A 91 7.09 -16.55 -18.09
CA THR A 91 6.43 -17.78 -18.53
C THR A 91 5.24 -18.14 -17.64
N ARG A 92 5.24 -17.66 -16.39
CA ARG A 92 4.27 -18.03 -15.35
C ARG A 92 3.37 -16.88 -14.95
N ASP A 93 3.92 -15.67 -14.92
CA ASP A 93 3.25 -14.46 -14.49
C ASP A 93 2.65 -13.69 -15.68
N ALA A 94 2.11 -14.42 -16.66
CA ALA A 94 1.43 -13.78 -17.78
C ALA A 94 0.24 -12.96 -17.28
N LYS A 95 0.04 -11.78 -17.86
CA LYS A 95 -1.08 -10.90 -17.51
C LYS A 95 -2.41 -11.61 -17.77
N ASP A 96 -3.22 -11.74 -16.71
CA ASP A 96 -4.56 -12.35 -16.79
C ASP A 96 -5.53 -11.47 -17.59
N PRO A 97 -6.02 -11.91 -18.77
CA PRO A 97 -6.93 -11.12 -19.58
C PRO A 97 -8.37 -11.11 -19.04
N THR A 98 -8.69 -11.97 -18.07
CA THR A 98 -10.03 -12.10 -17.48
C THR A 98 -10.22 -11.26 -16.22
N TYR A 99 -9.13 -10.66 -15.71
CA TYR A 99 -9.17 -9.83 -14.52
C TYR A 99 -10.08 -8.62 -14.72
N THR A 100 -11.01 -8.41 -13.78
CA THR A 100 -11.90 -7.24 -13.77
C THR A 100 -11.48 -6.28 -12.67
N PRO A 101 -10.94 -5.09 -13.02
CA PRO A 101 -10.49 -4.12 -12.03
C PRO A 101 -11.63 -3.57 -11.16
N ARG A 102 -11.33 -3.31 -9.88
CA ARG A 102 -12.29 -2.77 -8.90
C ARG A 102 -12.41 -1.26 -8.91
N ASN A 103 -11.35 -0.56 -9.32
CA ASN A 103 -11.30 0.90 -9.38
C ASN A 103 -10.29 1.38 -10.43
N GLU A 104 -10.19 2.69 -10.63
CA GLU A 104 -9.29 3.30 -11.62
C GLU A 104 -7.81 3.01 -11.36
N PHE A 105 -7.38 3.03 -10.08
CA PHE A 105 -6.00 2.72 -9.71
C PHE A 105 -5.63 1.27 -9.98
N ASP A 106 -6.54 0.35 -9.68
CA ASP A 106 -6.39 -1.08 -9.92
C ASP A 106 -6.34 -1.36 -11.43
N SER A 107 -7.23 -0.74 -12.20
CA SER A 107 -7.21 -0.81 -13.67
C SER A 107 -5.88 -0.29 -14.22
N TRP A 108 -5.40 0.83 -13.69
CA TRP A 108 -4.11 1.39 -14.06
C TRP A 108 -2.95 0.44 -13.74
N CYS A 109 -2.88 -0.13 -12.53
CA CYS A 109 -1.83 -1.07 -12.12
C CYS A 109 -1.83 -2.31 -13.01
N HIS A 110 -2.99 -2.91 -13.23
CA HIS A 110 -3.15 -4.07 -14.10
C HIS A 110 -2.75 -3.76 -15.55
N ASN A 111 -3.07 -2.56 -16.04
CA ASN A 111 -2.71 -2.13 -17.39
C ASN A 111 -1.21 -1.88 -17.60
N HIS A 112 -0.51 -1.43 -16.56
CA HIS A 112 0.92 -1.11 -16.62
C HIS A 112 1.84 -2.28 -16.26
N TYR A 113 1.24 -3.42 -15.84
CA TYR A 113 1.98 -4.65 -15.64
C TYR A 113 2.39 -5.29 -16.98
N ASP A 114 3.68 -5.56 -17.13
CA ASP A 114 4.28 -6.19 -18.32
C ASP A 114 5.37 -7.18 -17.87
N ALA A 115 5.04 -8.47 -17.92
CA ALA A 115 5.90 -9.52 -17.40
C ALA A 115 7.26 -9.59 -18.14
N GLN A 116 7.32 -9.21 -19.41
CA GLN A 116 8.56 -9.21 -20.19
C GLN A 116 9.45 -8.03 -19.80
N LYS A 117 8.89 -6.83 -19.66
CA LYS A 117 9.66 -5.64 -19.26
C LYS A 117 10.10 -5.66 -17.81
N GLN A 118 9.37 -6.38 -16.96
CA GLN A 118 9.64 -6.49 -15.52
C GLN A 118 10.25 -7.85 -15.16
N GLN A 119 10.79 -8.59 -16.14
CA GLN A 119 11.43 -9.88 -15.93
C GLN A 119 12.55 -9.79 -14.87
N GLU A 120 12.65 -10.81 -14.02
CA GLU A 120 13.59 -10.89 -12.89
C GLU A 120 13.42 -9.82 -11.80
N ALA A 121 12.45 -8.90 -11.92
CA ALA A 121 12.19 -7.91 -10.89
C ALA A 121 11.74 -8.62 -9.59
N PRO A 122 12.28 -8.25 -8.43
CA PRO A 122 11.89 -8.86 -7.17
C PRO A 122 10.46 -8.45 -6.79
N VAL A 123 9.70 -9.43 -6.31
CA VAL A 123 8.40 -9.24 -5.68
C VAL A 123 8.61 -9.34 -4.18
N CYS A 124 8.21 -8.29 -3.47
CA CYS A 124 8.47 -8.15 -2.03
C CYS A 124 7.18 -8.17 -1.21
N LEU A 125 7.28 -8.75 -0.02
CA LEU A 125 6.28 -8.64 1.02
C LEU A 125 6.79 -7.76 2.16
N GLN A 126 5.87 -7.31 2.98
CA GLN A 126 6.12 -6.44 4.11
C GLN A 126 5.58 -7.11 5.39
N LEU A 127 6.37 -7.05 6.45
CA LEU A 127 5.91 -7.33 7.82
C LEU A 127 5.76 -6.01 8.56
N VAL A 128 4.73 -5.93 9.39
CA VAL A 128 4.45 -4.81 10.26
C VAL A 128 4.21 -5.33 11.66
N ALA A 129 4.78 -4.70 12.68
CA ALA A 129 4.40 -4.95 14.08
C ALA A 129 3.72 -3.73 14.69
N LYS A 130 3.28 -3.87 15.93
CA LYS A 130 2.72 -2.76 16.69
C LYS A 130 3.79 -1.74 17.02
N ARG A 131 3.34 -0.53 17.37
CA ARG A 131 4.23 0.55 17.79
C ARG A 131 5.13 0.10 18.95
N PHE A 132 6.43 0.38 18.83
CA PHE A 132 7.50 0.00 19.77
C PHE A 132 7.78 -1.50 19.88
N GLU A 133 7.40 -2.28 18.86
CA GLU A 133 7.71 -3.72 18.77
C GLU A 133 8.62 -4.04 17.58
N ASP A 134 9.58 -3.17 17.28
CA ASP A 134 10.56 -3.32 16.18
C ASP A 134 11.30 -4.67 16.24
N GLU A 135 11.62 -5.15 17.45
CA GLU A 135 12.30 -6.42 17.67
C GLU A 135 11.46 -7.61 17.19
N LYS A 136 10.13 -7.53 17.31
CA LYS A 136 9.24 -8.58 16.82
C LYS A 136 9.23 -8.65 15.30
N VAL A 137 9.34 -7.51 14.62
CA VAL A 137 9.46 -7.46 13.16
C VAL A 137 10.73 -8.18 12.70
N VAL A 138 11.85 -7.89 13.36
CA VAL A 138 13.15 -8.53 13.06
C VAL A 138 13.10 -10.03 13.36
N GLN A 139 12.57 -10.41 14.53
CA GLN A 139 12.43 -11.81 14.92
C GLN A 139 11.54 -12.59 13.93
N ALA A 140 10.42 -12.00 13.51
CA ALA A 140 9.53 -12.61 12.52
C ALA A 140 10.25 -12.82 11.17
N LEU A 141 11.06 -11.84 10.73
CA LEU A 141 11.85 -11.98 9.51
C LEU A 141 12.91 -13.08 9.65
N GLU A 142 13.57 -13.21 10.80
CA GLU A 142 14.55 -14.29 11.05
C GLU A 142 13.89 -15.67 10.94
N VAL A 143 12.72 -15.84 11.55
CA VAL A 143 11.93 -17.09 11.46
C VAL A 143 11.56 -17.40 10.01
N ILE A 144 11.08 -16.40 9.26
CA ILE A 144 10.73 -16.58 7.85
C ILE A 144 11.97 -16.95 7.03
N LYS A 145 13.10 -16.28 7.26
CA LYS A 145 14.37 -16.56 6.59
C LYS A 145 14.82 -18.00 6.83
N GLU A 146 14.72 -18.49 8.07
CA GLU A 146 15.08 -19.87 8.44
C GLU A 146 14.16 -20.90 7.77
N LYS A 147 12.83 -20.67 7.80
CA LYS A 147 11.86 -21.65 7.30
C LYS A 147 11.74 -21.70 5.80
N ILE A 148 11.89 -20.55 5.14
CA ILE A 148 11.54 -20.41 3.73
C ILE A 148 12.80 -20.26 2.85
N GLY A 149 13.95 -19.86 3.41
CA GLY A 149 15.20 -19.74 2.64
C GLY A 149 15.24 -18.50 1.74
N LEU A 150 15.07 -17.30 2.33
CA LEU A 150 15.18 -16.01 1.64
C LEU A 150 16.59 -15.78 1.07
N PRO A 151 16.78 -15.01 -0.03
CA PRO A 151 15.87 -13.99 -0.58
C PRO A 151 14.89 -14.46 -1.67
N PHE A 152 15.10 -15.61 -2.28
CA PHE A 152 14.22 -16.12 -3.35
C PHE A 152 13.84 -17.54 -3.03
N VAL A 153 12.54 -17.73 -2.88
CA VAL A 153 11.97 -19.00 -2.45
C VAL A 153 11.59 -19.79 -3.69
N ASP A 154 12.17 -20.98 -3.86
CA ASP A 154 11.75 -21.94 -4.87
C ASP A 154 10.50 -22.70 -4.41
N CYS A 155 9.44 -21.97 -4.01
CA CYS A 155 8.21 -22.58 -3.47
C CYS A 155 7.35 -23.28 -4.53
N LEU A 156 7.74 -23.19 -5.80
CA LEU A 156 6.97 -23.63 -6.95
C LEU A 156 7.81 -24.43 -7.95
N ALA A 157 8.93 -25.00 -7.48
CA ALA A 157 9.73 -25.99 -8.22
C ALA A 157 9.07 -27.37 -8.22
#